data_AF-A0A915IBB2-F1
#
_entry.id   AF-A0A915IBB2-F1
#
_cell.length_a   1.000
_cell.length_b   1.000
_cell.length_c   1.000
_cell.angle_alpha   90.00
_cell.angle_beta   90.00
_cell.angle_gamma   90.00
#
_symmetry.space_group_name_H-M   'P 1'
#
loop_
_entity.id
_entity.type
_entity.pdbx_description
1 polymer ?
#
loop_
_entity_poly.entity_id
_entity_poly.type
_entity_poly.pdbx_seq_one_letter_code
_entity_poly.pdbx_strand_id
1 'polypeptide(L)' 'MFLMNHILEFVLSLGGAVLFSLFIIYDVQMIMNNMAAEEYILATITLYLDIINLFLHILRLLSALRRG' A
#
# COMPACT_ATOMS: atom_id res chain seq x y z
N MET A 1 -15.32 5.72 23.86
CA MET A 1 -14.54 4.56 23.37
C MET A 1 -14.78 4.27 21.88
N PHE A 2 -16.00 4.40 21.35
CA PHE A 2 -16.30 4.18 19.91
C PHE A 2 -15.67 5.19 18.94
N LEU A 3 -15.74 6.50 19.19
CA LEU A 3 -15.22 7.53 18.26
C LEU A 3 -13.69 7.48 18.06
N MET A 4 -12.94 7.19 19.12
CA MET A 4 -11.47 7.07 19.08
C MET A 4 -11.02 5.94 18.16
N ASN A 5 -11.77 4.82 18.14
CA ASN A 5 -11.41 3.65 17.35
C ASN A 5 -11.56 3.93 15.84
N HIS A 6 -12.58 4.69 15.44
CA HIS A 6 -12.80 5.08 14.04
C HIS A 6 -11.73 6.05 13.52
N ILE A 7 -11.30 7.01 14.35
CA ILE A 7 -10.23 7.95 13.98
C ILE A 7 -8.88 7.21 13.87
N LEU A 8 -8.59 6.29 14.79
CA LEU A 8 -7.38 5.45 14.72
C LEU A 8 -7.35 4.57 13.49
N GLU A 9 -8.45 3.90 13.15
CA GLU A 9 -8.57 3.06 11.94
C GLU A 9 -8.35 3.90 10.67
N PHE A 10 -8.90 5.11 10.63
CA PHE A 10 -8.73 6.04 9.52
C PHE A 10 -7.27 6.49 9.37
N VAL A 11 -6.64 6.95 10.45
CA VAL A 11 -5.24 7.42 10.43
C VAL A 11 -4.28 6.30 10.07
N LEU A 12 -4.46 5.10 10.64
CA LEU A 12 -3.63 3.93 10.30
C LEU A 12 -3.82 3.49 8.85
N SER A 13 -5.05 3.55 8.33
CA SER A 13 -5.31 3.21 6.92
C SER A 13 -4.71 4.25 5.97
N LEU A 14 -4.77 5.53 6.32
CA LEU A 14 -4.17 6.62 5.55
C LEU A 14 -2.64 6.52 5.55
N GLY A 15 -2.04 6.31 6.72
CA GLY A 15 -0.60 6.10 6.86
C GLY A 15 -0.12 4.88 6.10
N GLY A 16 -0.85 3.76 6.19
CA GLY A 16 -0.56 2.55 5.42
C GLY A 16 -0.61 2.79 3.92
N ALA A 17 -1.64 3.47 3.41
CA ALA A 17 -1.75 3.79 1.98
C ALA A 17 -0.57 4.65 1.47
N VAL A 18 -0.17 5.68 2.23
CA VAL A 18 0.98 6.53 1.86
C VAL A 18 2.27 5.71 1.86
N LEU A 19 2.49 4.88 2.88
CA LEU A 19 3.70 4.08 3.04
C LEU A 19 3.85 3.04 1.92
N PHE A 20 2.79 2.29 1.60
CA PHE A 20 2.81 1.34 0.47
C PHE A 20 2.99 2.04 -0.88
N SER A 21 2.44 3.24 -1.06
CA SER A 21 2.66 4.03 -2.29
C SER A 21 4.14 4.42 -2.45
N LEU A 22 4.82 4.76 -1.36
CA LEU A 22 6.25 5.08 -1.39
C LEU A 22 7.12 3.84 -1.66
N PHE A 23 6.78 2.68 -1.09
CA PHE A 23 7.47 1.43 -1.39
C PHE A 23 7.33 1.03 -2.86
N ILE A 24 6.12 1.13 -3.43
CA ILE A 24 5.90 0.87 -4.86
C ILE A 24 6.79 1.76 -5.73
N ILE A 25 6.89 3.05 -5.42
CA ILE A 25 7.75 3.98 -6.19
C ILE A 25 9.22 3.53 -6.12
N TYR A 26 9.69 3.18 -4.92
CA TYR A 26 11.06 2.72 -4.71
C TYR A 26 11.35 1.41 -5.43
N ASP A 27 10.48 0.42 -5.31
CA ASP A 27 10.65 -0.91 -5.91
C ASP A 27 10.59 -0.84 -7.44
N VAL A 28 9.67 -0.04 -8.00
CA VAL A 28 9.62 0.21 -9.45
C VAL A 28 10.91 0.86 -9.93
N GLN A 29 11.44 1.84 -9.20
CA GLN A 29 12.69 2.51 -9.57
C GLN A 29 13.89 1.55 -9.51
N MET A 30 13.90 0.61 -8.57
CA MET A 30 14.93 -0.44 -8.49
C MET A 30 14.83 -1.42 -9.66
N ILE A 31 13.62 -1.90 -9.97
CA ILE A 31 13.34 -2.83 -11.08
C ILE A 31 13.74 -2.22 -12.42
N MET A 32 13.39 -0.95 -12.66
CA MET A 32 13.67 -0.28 -13.93
C MET A 32 15.16 -0.01 -14.17
N ASN A 33 15.95 0.18 -13.11
CA ASN A 33 17.33 0.64 -13.25
C ASN A 33 18.39 -0.46 -13.09
N ASN A 34 18.11 -1.59 -12.40
CA ASN A 34 19.19 -2.45 -11.91
C ASN A 34 18.95 -3.97 -11.93
N MET A 35 17.98 -4.53 -12.67
CA MET A 35 17.67 -5.97 -12.53
C MET A 35 18.11 -6.85 -13.70
N ALA A 36 18.86 -7.91 -13.37
CA ALA A 36 19.07 -9.07 -14.23
C ALA A 36 17.76 -9.87 -14.35
N ALA A 37 17.54 -10.54 -15.49
CA ALA A 37 16.29 -11.24 -15.80
C ALA A 37 15.88 -12.31 -14.75
N GLU A 38 16.86 -12.82 -14.01
CA GLU A 38 16.70 -13.85 -12.98
C GLU A 38 15.94 -13.34 -11.73
N GLU A 39 16.10 -12.05 -11.40
CA GLU A 39 15.49 -11.42 -10.23
C GLU A 39 14.15 -10.74 -10.55
N TYR A 40 13.87 -10.53 -11.84
CA TYR A 40 12.69 -9.81 -12.32
C TYR A 40 11.36 -10.47 -11.91
N ILE A 41 11.30 -11.81 -11.92
CA ILE A 41 10.08 -12.55 -11.54
C ILE A 41 9.75 -12.29 -10.07
N LEU A 42 10.73 -12.40 -9.18
CA LEU A 42 10.55 -12.20 -7.75
C LEU A 42 10.17 -10.74 -7.46
N ALA A 43 10.86 -9.79 -8.08
CA ALA A 43 10.57 -8.36 -7.90
C ALA A 43 9.15 -8.00 -8.37
N THR A 44 8.69 -8.60 -9.47
CA THR A 44 7.32 -8.41 -9.97
C THR A 44 6.28 -8.97 -9.00
N ILE A 45 6.56 -10.12 -8.36
CA ILE A 45 5.66 -10.71 -7.35
C ILE A 45 5.56 -9.81 -6.12
N THR A 46 6.68 -9.29 -5.61
CA THR A 46 6.69 -8.34 -4.48
C THR A 46 5.88 -7.08 -4.80
N LEU A 47 6.14 -6.48 -5.96
CA LEU A 47 5.41 -5.30 -6.43
C LEU A 47 3.90 -5.55 -6.54
N TYR A 48 3.49 -6.74 -6.98
CA TYR A 48 2.09 -7.13 -7.05
C TYR A 48 1.44 -7.19 -5.65
N LEU A 49 2.14 -7.72 -4.65
CA LEU A 49 1.65 -7.78 -3.27
C LEU A 49 1.51 -6.38 -2.66
N ASP A 50 2.43 -5.46 -2.94
CA ASP A 50 2.33 -4.08 -2.46
C ASP A 50 1.14 -3.33 -3.08
N ILE A 51 0.85 -3.56 -4.37
CA ILE A 51 -0.34 -3.02 -5.03
C ILE A 51 -1.63 -3.55 -4.38
N ILE A 52 -1.70 -4.85 -4.05
CA ILE A 52 -2.85 -5.42 -3.34
C ILE A 52 -3.02 -4.77 -1.97
N ASN A 53 -1.94 -4.63 -1.21
CA ASN A 53 -1.99 -4.01 0.12
C ASN A 53 -2.47 -2.57 0.04
N LEU A 54 -1.94 -1.77 -0.90
CA LEU A 54 -2.40 -0.42 -1.16
C LEU A 54 -3.90 -0.36 -1.50
N PHE A 55 -4.37 -1.25 -2.39
CA PHE A 55 -5.78 -1.33 -2.75
C PHE A 55 -6.68 -1.62 -1.54
N LEU A 56 -6.29 -2.57 -0.68
CA LEU A 56 -7.04 -2.89 0.54
C LEU A 56 -7.08 -1.71 1.52
N HIS A 57 -5.97 -0.98 1.68
CA HIS A 57 -5.93 0.24 2.49
C HIS A 57 -6.87 1.33 1.95
N ILE A 58 -6.91 1.52 0.63
CA ILE A 58 -7.84 2.46 -0.03
C ILE A 58 -9.31 2.03 0.19
N LEU A 59 -9.63 0.74 0.07
CA LEU A 59 -10.99 0.25 0.34
C LEU A 59 -11.42 0.48 1.79
N ARG A 60 -10.51 0.30 2.76
CA ARG A 60 -10.77 0.58 4.18
C ARG A 60 -11.01 2.07 4.41
N LEU A 61 -10.20 2.94 3.79
CA LEU A 61 -10.40 4.39 3.83
C LEU A 61 -11.75 4.79 3.25
N LEU A 62 -12.09 4.30 2.06
CA LEU A 62 -13.38 4.59 1.43
C LEU A 62 -14.56 4.11 2.28
N SER A 63 -14.43 2.94 2.92
CA SER A 63 -15.43 2.41 3.83
C SER A 63 -15.57 3.26 5.10
N ALA A 64 -14.46 3.77 5.64
CA ALA A 64 -14.46 4.68 6.78
C ALA A 64 -15.12 6.04 6.41
N LEU A 65 -14.80 6.59 5.24
CA LEU A 65 -15.40 7.82 4.72
C LEU A 65 -16.90 7.69 4.48
N ARG A 66 -17.37 6.54 3.97
CA ARG A 66 -18.81 6.28 3.75
C ARG A 66 -19.61 6.15 5.06
N ARG A 67 -18.96 5.79 6.16
CA ARG A 67 -19.61 5.60 7.49
C ARG A 67 -19.65 6.88 8.32
N GLY A 68 -18.98 7.94 7.88
CA GLY A 68 -18.96 9.27 8.50
C GLY A 68 -20.08 10.18 8.00
#